data_AF-A0A428QCH4-F1
#
_entry.id   AF-A0A428QCH4-F1
#
_cell.length_a   1.000
_cell.length_b   1.000
_cell.length_c   1.000
_cell.angle_alpha   90.00
_cell.angle_beta   90.00
_cell.angle_gamma   90.00
#
_symmetry.space_group_name_H-M   'P 1'
#
loop_
_entity.id
_entity.type
_entity.pdbx_description
1 polymer ?
#
loop_
_entity_poly.entity_id
_entity_poly.type
_entity_poly.pdbx_seq_one_letter_code
_entity_poly.pdbx_strand_id
1 'polypeptide(L)'
;MSYIFDKEISLRSGQPPLLTEDYYDLTTPDGYSSRYECRSPADQDDSSFNRFMSYLPGDLGLGHIKEKACRLLYSPKSFTNDDTQILRHIRHLDIDLESWRSSIPVKYRPKLSITPGGPLFDCEMDSLQRVRCLHLQLEYHYLLTTIHTAVRRCGAAYAEAPNLPDDLHSVFHSSSDLSLEASRSTLTLLKSLINILTEAAFWRVAFYPTVAAMSLFMNILIHPIDPRVQVDLGILASTISICQSVSVQSLTSDEIDYIQEMSGFITELVRLGNCAIWQARRQETQAARHIDLDE
;
A
#
# COMPACT_ATOMS: atom_id res chain seq x y z
N MET A 1 18.98 8.67 8.29
CA MET A 1 18.00 7.87 9.07
C MET A 1 16.83 8.71 9.54
N SER A 2 17.04 9.75 10.34
CA SER A 2 15.95 10.59 10.85
C SER A 2 15.07 11.19 9.75
N TYR A 3 15.67 11.65 8.64
CA TYR A 3 14.93 12.13 7.47
C TYR A 3 13.95 11.08 6.91
N ILE A 4 14.39 9.84 6.72
CA ILE A 4 13.57 8.76 6.16
C ILE A 4 12.39 8.43 7.09
N PHE A 5 12.67 8.31 8.40
CA PHE A 5 11.63 8.04 9.39
C PHE A 5 10.62 9.18 9.51
N ASP A 6 11.07 10.43 9.44
CA ASP A 6 10.18 11.60 9.39
C ASP A 6 9.19 11.45 8.21
N LYS A 7 9.68 11.17 7.00
CA LYS A 7 8.81 11.04 5.82
C LYS A 7 7.87 9.82 5.91
N GLU A 8 8.34 8.71 6.46
CA GLU A 8 7.51 7.53 6.71
C GLU A 8 6.37 7.85 7.67
N ILE A 9 6.68 8.45 8.82
CA ILE A 9 5.68 8.76 9.85
C ILE A 9 4.71 9.81 9.32
N SER A 10 5.19 10.85 8.65
CA SER A 10 4.35 11.91 8.08
C SER A 10 3.33 11.38 7.09
N LEU A 11 3.76 10.56 6.12
CA LEU A 11 2.84 10.03 5.12
C LEU A 11 1.82 9.05 5.73
N ARG A 12 2.23 8.27 6.74
CA ARG A 12 1.36 7.32 7.44
C ARG A 12 0.34 7.99 8.36
N SER A 13 0.73 9.07 9.02
CA SER A 13 -0.09 9.76 10.03
C SER A 13 -0.85 10.97 9.48
N GLY A 14 -0.53 11.40 8.26
CA GLY A 14 -1.03 12.66 7.70
C GLY A 14 -0.43 13.90 8.37
N GLN A 15 0.55 13.74 9.26
CA GLN A 15 1.23 14.86 9.91
C GLN A 15 2.23 15.50 8.93
N PRO A 16 2.44 16.83 9.00
CA PRO A 16 3.45 17.48 8.17
C PRO A 16 4.86 16.94 8.50
N PRO A 17 5.72 16.73 7.49
CA PRO A 17 7.12 16.38 7.72
C PRO A 17 7.88 17.53 8.38
N LEU A 18 8.73 17.19 9.34
CA LEU A 18 9.52 18.16 10.12
C LEU A 18 10.88 18.43 9.46
N LEU A 19 11.48 17.42 8.85
CA LEU A 19 12.83 17.50 8.31
C LEU A 19 12.76 17.77 6.81
N THR A 20 13.08 18.97 6.36
CA THR A 20 13.03 19.31 4.92
C THR A 20 14.32 18.89 4.21
N GLU A 21 14.23 18.51 2.93
CA GLU A 21 15.40 18.15 2.12
C GLU A 21 16.49 19.23 2.09
N ASP A 22 16.11 20.51 2.19
CA ASP A 22 17.00 21.68 2.18
C ASP A 22 18.07 21.69 3.29
N TYR A 23 17.86 20.94 4.37
CA TYR A 23 18.73 20.92 5.55
C TYR A 23 19.53 19.63 5.72
N TYR A 24 19.39 18.68 4.78
CA TYR A 24 20.07 17.39 4.85
C TYR A 24 20.93 17.17 3.61
N ASP A 25 22.14 16.65 3.82
CA ASP A 25 22.91 16.07 2.74
C ASP A 25 22.28 14.73 2.37
N LEU A 26 21.61 14.70 1.23
CA LEU A 26 20.93 13.53 0.67
C LEU A 26 21.74 12.94 -0.49
N THR A 27 23.04 13.28 -0.60
CA THR A 27 23.94 12.60 -1.52
C THR A 27 23.98 11.10 -1.18
N THR A 28 23.89 10.27 -2.22
CA THR A 28 23.98 8.83 -2.03
C THR A 28 25.40 8.47 -1.62
N PRO A 29 25.62 7.79 -0.47
CA PRO A 29 26.95 7.39 -0.06
C PRO A 29 27.59 6.44 -1.08
N ASP A 30 28.92 6.44 -1.15
CA ASP A 30 29.66 5.48 -1.96
C ASP A 30 29.25 4.04 -1.58
N GLY A 31 29.00 3.22 -2.61
CA GLY A 31 28.53 1.84 -2.42
C GLY A 31 27.03 1.70 -2.15
N TYR A 32 26.22 2.77 -2.22
CA TYR A 32 24.77 2.70 -2.02
C TYR A 32 24.10 1.61 -2.87
N SER A 33 24.51 1.41 -4.12
CA SER A 33 23.96 0.36 -5.00
C SER A 33 24.29 -1.06 -4.52
N SER A 34 25.44 -1.27 -3.87
CA SER A 34 25.83 -2.58 -3.32
C SER A 34 25.04 -2.97 -2.07
N ARG A 35 24.24 -2.05 -1.51
CA ARG A 35 23.42 -2.31 -0.32
C ARG A 35 22.48 -3.49 -0.49
N TYR A 36 21.98 -3.74 -1.70
CA TYR A 36 21.01 -4.80 -1.98
C TYR A 36 21.65 -6.19 -1.88
N GLU A 37 22.95 -6.30 -2.16
CA GLU A 37 23.70 -7.56 -2.20
C GLU A 37 24.31 -7.95 -0.86
N CYS A 38 24.31 -7.04 0.13
CA CYS A 38 24.84 -7.28 1.47
C CYS A 38 24.17 -8.51 2.12
N ARG A 39 25.01 -9.49 2.51
CA ARG A 39 24.63 -10.74 3.17
C ARG A 39 24.77 -10.66 4.68
N SER A 40 24.03 -11.50 5.40
CA SER A 40 24.21 -11.65 6.85
C SER A 40 25.63 -12.16 7.20
N PRO A 41 26.38 -11.49 8.10
CA PRO A 41 27.66 -12.02 8.56
C PRO A 41 27.44 -13.30 9.38
N ALA A 42 28.27 -14.30 9.13
CA ALA A 42 28.14 -15.66 9.68
C ALA A 42 28.49 -15.76 11.18
N ASP A 43 29.35 -14.88 11.71
CA ASP A 43 30.04 -15.10 13.00
C ASP A 43 29.95 -13.93 14.00
N GLN A 44 28.80 -13.24 14.14
CA GLN A 44 28.66 -12.19 15.17
C GLN A 44 27.43 -12.38 16.07
N ASP A 45 27.74 -12.36 17.37
CA ASP A 45 26.89 -12.53 18.55
C ASP A 45 25.73 -11.52 18.63
N ASP A 46 24.74 -11.92 19.42
CA ASP A 46 23.30 -11.68 19.26
C ASP A 46 22.80 -10.29 19.70
N SER A 47 22.80 -9.30 18.80
CA SER A 47 21.89 -8.15 18.91
C SER A 47 21.12 -7.92 17.60
N SER A 48 20.06 -8.71 17.44
CA SER A 48 19.08 -8.66 16.33
C SER A 48 18.64 -7.23 15.96
N PHE A 49 18.50 -6.35 16.95
CA PHE A 49 18.07 -4.96 16.81
C PHE A 49 19.04 -4.09 15.98
N ASN A 50 20.36 -4.18 16.24
CA ASN A 50 21.37 -3.35 15.59
C ASN A 50 21.62 -3.81 14.14
N ARG A 51 21.50 -5.12 13.87
CA ARG A 51 21.62 -5.70 12.53
C ARG A 51 20.48 -5.18 11.63
N PHE A 52 19.23 -5.23 12.08
CA PHE A 52 18.08 -4.79 11.27
C PHE A 52 18.00 -3.28 11.08
N MET A 53 18.38 -2.49 12.09
CA MET A 53 18.49 -1.03 11.97
C MET A 53 19.59 -0.59 11.00
N SER A 54 20.69 -1.33 10.92
CA SER A 54 21.81 -1.02 10.00
C SER A 54 21.53 -1.38 8.54
N TYR A 55 20.68 -2.39 8.28
CA TYR A 55 20.44 -2.91 6.93
C TYR A 55 19.07 -2.59 6.31
N LEU A 56 18.16 -2.04 7.13
CA LEU A 56 16.88 -1.48 6.70
C LEU A 56 16.75 0.03 6.99
N PRO A 57 17.78 0.88 6.74
CA PRO A 57 17.50 2.30 6.60
C PRO A 57 16.61 2.42 5.36
N GLY A 58 15.39 2.94 5.47
CA GLY A 58 14.49 3.04 4.31
C GLY A 58 15.20 3.66 3.10
N ASP A 59 14.70 3.40 1.90
CA ASP A 59 15.36 3.89 0.68
C ASP A 59 15.28 5.42 0.61
N LEU A 60 16.40 6.07 0.30
CA LEU A 60 16.51 7.53 0.29
C LEU A 60 15.68 8.11 -0.86
N GLY A 61 15.69 7.43 -2.01
CA GLY A 61 14.86 7.78 -3.15
C GLY A 61 13.37 7.72 -2.79
N LEU A 62 12.96 6.69 -2.04
CA LEU A 62 11.59 6.63 -1.49
C LEU A 62 11.30 7.78 -0.52
N GLY A 63 12.26 8.16 0.32
CA GLY A 63 12.12 9.31 1.22
C GLY A 63 11.72 10.60 0.48
N HIS A 64 12.42 10.91 -0.62
CA HIS A 64 12.08 12.06 -1.47
C HIS A 64 10.70 11.93 -2.11
N ILE A 65 10.36 10.76 -2.64
CA ILE A 65 9.04 10.53 -3.26
C ILE A 65 7.93 10.71 -2.23
N LYS A 66 8.11 10.18 -1.01
CA LYS A 66 7.18 10.33 0.12
C LYS A 66 7.00 11.80 0.51
N GLU A 67 8.08 12.57 0.60
CA GLU A 67 8.00 14.02 0.87
C GLU A 67 7.21 14.75 -0.22
N LYS A 68 7.52 14.49 -1.49
CA LYS A 68 6.78 15.09 -2.61
C LYS A 68 5.31 14.69 -2.59
N ALA A 69 5.00 13.42 -2.32
CA ALA A 69 3.63 12.93 -2.22
C ALA A 69 2.86 13.62 -1.09
N CYS A 70 3.44 13.70 0.12
CA CYS A 70 2.90 14.45 1.25
C CYS A 70 2.59 15.90 0.83
N ARG A 71 3.56 16.59 0.23
CA ARG A 71 3.42 18.00 -0.14
C ARG A 71 2.41 18.25 -1.24
N LEU A 72 2.45 17.45 -2.32
CA LEU A 72 1.68 17.67 -3.54
C LEU A 72 0.25 17.12 -3.49
N LEU A 73 0.02 16.03 -2.74
CA LEU A 73 -1.27 15.31 -2.72
C LEU A 73 -1.97 15.33 -1.36
N TYR A 74 -1.26 15.56 -0.25
CA TYR A 74 -1.82 15.43 1.10
C TYR A 74 -1.65 16.65 2.00
N SER A 75 -0.94 17.69 1.56
CA SER A 75 -0.83 18.93 2.32
C SER A 75 -2.17 19.67 2.34
N PRO A 76 -2.46 20.51 3.35
CA PRO A 76 -3.68 21.32 3.38
C PRO A 76 -3.89 22.15 2.11
N LYS A 77 -2.80 22.68 1.54
CA LYS A 77 -2.83 23.43 0.27
C LYS A 77 -3.21 22.55 -0.92
N SER A 78 -2.86 21.27 -0.91
CA SER A 78 -3.19 20.37 -2.01
C SER A 78 -4.70 20.17 -2.17
N PHE A 79 -5.50 20.36 -1.11
CA PHE A 79 -6.96 20.18 -1.15
C PHE A 79 -7.69 21.25 -1.97
N THR A 80 -7.01 22.35 -2.34
CA THR A 80 -7.55 23.36 -3.26
C THR A 80 -7.15 23.13 -4.71
N ASN A 81 -6.41 22.05 -5.02
CA ASN A 81 -6.00 21.74 -6.38
C ASN A 81 -7.19 21.32 -7.23
N ASP A 82 -7.22 21.77 -8.47
CA ASP A 82 -8.17 21.27 -9.48
C ASP A 82 -7.77 19.89 -10.02
N ASP A 83 -8.67 19.25 -10.76
CA ASP A 83 -8.48 17.92 -11.34
C ASP A 83 -7.19 17.84 -12.20
N THR A 84 -6.89 18.89 -12.98
CA THR A 84 -5.70 18.90 -13.85
C THR A 84 -4.40 18.94 -13.04
N GLN A 85 -4.38 19.68 -11.94
CA GLN A 85 -3.24 19.76 -11.03
C GLN A 85 -3.03 18.44 -10.28
N ILE A 86 -4.11 17.81 -9.81
CA ILE A 86 -4.04 16.50 -9.15
C ILE A 86 -3.46 15.46 -10.12
N LEU A 87 -4.00 15.36 -11.35
CA LEU A 87 -3.52 14.41 -12.36
C LEU A 87 -2.07 14.68 -12.76
N ARG A 88 -1.66 15.95 -12.87
CA ARG A 88 -0.27 16.30 -13.13
C ARG A 88 0.65 15.86 -12.00
N HIS A 89 0.25 16.06 -10.74
CA HIS A 89 1.03 15.62 -9.59
C HIS A 89 1.14 14.09 -9.53
N ILE A 90 0.06 13.35 -9.78
CA ILE A 90 0.05 11.89 -9.87
C ILE A 90 1.07 11.44 -10.93
N ARG A 91 0.98 11.98 -12.15
CA ARG A 91 1.89 11.61 -13.25
C ARG A 91 3.36 11.90 -12.93
N HIS A 92 3.66 13.03 -12.30
CA HIS A 92 5.03 13.35 -11.89
C HIS A 92 5.55 12.36 -10.85
N LEU A 93 4.73 12.01 -9.87
CA LEU A 93 5.10 11.05 -8.81
C LEU A 93 5.24 9.63 -9.36
N ASP A 94 4.43 9.23 -10.35
CA ASP A 94 4.58 7.94 -11.04
C ASP A 94 5.91 7.85 -11.79
N ILE A 95 6.33 8.91 -12.47
CA ILE A 95 7.62 8.96 -13.16
C ILE A 95 8.76 8.83 -12.14
N ASP A 96 8.70 9.56 -11.03
CA ASP A 96 9.71 9.48 -9.97
C ASP A 96 9.76 8.06 -9.36
N LEU A 97 8.60 7.45 -9.11
CA LEU A 97 8.48 6.09 -8.56
C LEU A 97 8.99 5.02 -9.52
N GLU A 98 8.68 5.15 -10.81
CA GLU A 98 9.17 4.22 -11.84
C GLU A 98 10.68 4.36 -12.05
N SER A 99 11.20 5.59 -12.03
CA SER A 99 12.64 5.85 -12.07
C SER A 99 13.36 5.18 -10.89
N TRP A 100 12.82 5.36 -9.69
CA TRP A 100 13.32 4.68 -8.49
C TRP A 100 13.26 3.16 -8.66
N ARG A 101 12.12 2.59 -9.05
CA ARG A 101 11.94 1.14 -9.23
C ARG A 101 12.92 0.56 -10.26
N SER A 102 13.17 1.29 -11.35
CA SER A 102 14.09 0.89 -12.41
C SER A 102 15.56 0.93 -11.98
N SER A 103 15.92 1.81 -11.03
CA SER A 103 17.28 1.86 -10.46
C SER A 103 17.64 0.62 -9.61
N ILE A 104 16.63 -0.12 -9.12
CA ILE A 104 16.83 -1.33 -8.31
C ILE A 104 17.23 -2.50 -9.22
N PRO A 105 18.25 -3.32 -8.85
CA PRO A 105 18.62 -4.51 -9.60
C PRO A 105 17.43 -5.46 -9.78
N VAL A 106 17.32 -6.10 -10.94
CA VAL A 106 16.16 -6.93 -11.35
C VAL A 106 15.78 -7.96 -10.28
N LYS A 107 16.77 -8.55 -9.62
CA LYS A 107 16.59 -9.56 -8.56
C LYS A 107 15.79 -9.05 -7.35
N TYR A 108 15.87 -7.76 -7.02
CA TYR A 108 15.20 -7.15 -5.87
C TYR A 108 14.07 -6.20 -6.28
N ARG A 109 13.82 -6.07 -7.59
CA ARG A 109 12.93 -5.05 -8.13
C ARG A 109 11.46 -5.36 -7.79
N PRO A 110 10.74 -4.42 -7.13
CA PRO A 110 9.32 -4.58 -6.87
C PRO A 110 8.48 -4.75 -8.15
N LYS A 111 7.39 -5.50 -8.01
CA LYS A 111 6.41 -5.79 -9.07
C LYS A 111 5.05 -5.22 -8.70
N LEU A 112 4.27 -4.75 -9.68
CA LEU A 112 2.90 -4.28 -9.45
C LEU A 112 2.01 -5.41 -8.93
N SER A 113 2.00 -6.54 -9.62
CA SER A 113 1.16 -7.70 -9.29
C SER A 113 1.98 -8.82 -8.67
N ILE A 114 1.40 -9.45 -7.64
CA ILE A 114 1.94 -10.64 -7.00
C ILE A 114 1.03 -11.83 -7.30
N THR A 115 1.60 -12.89 -7.87
CA THR A 115 0.86 -14.13 -8.11
C THR A 115 0.69 -14.90 -6.81
N PRO A 116 -0.56 -15.20 -6.38
CA PRO A 116 -0.80 -16.02 -5.20
C PRO A 116 -0.12 -17.39 -5.34
N GLY A 117 0.67 -17.79 -4.33
CA GLY A 117 1.38 -19.08 -4.33
C GLY A 117 2.59 -19.17 -5.26
N GLY A 118 2.92 -18.10 -6.00
CA GLY A 118 4.16 -18.03 -6.79
C GLY A 118 5.41 -17.84 -5.91
N PRO A 119 6.61 -18.15 -6.43
CA PRO A 119 7.85 -17.86 -5.72
C PRO A 119 8.04 -16.35 -5.58
N LEU A 120 7.92 -15.84 -4.36
CA LEU A 120 8.18 -14.43 -4.05
C LEU A 120 9.66 -14.08 -4.06
N PHE A 121 10.50 -15.05 -3.70
CA PHE A 121 11.94 -14.89 -3.59
C PHE A 121 12.65 -15.91 -4.45
N ASP A 122 13.80 -15.50 -4.95
CA ASP A 122 14.77 -16.41 -5.53
C ASP A 122 15.28 -17.38 -4.45
N CYS A 123 15.42 -18.67 -4.81
CA CYS A 123 15.77 -19.74 -3.86
C CYS A 123 17.14 -19.51 -3.21
N GLU A 124 18.04 -18.79 -3.88
CA GLU A 124 19.38 -18.46 -3.39
C GLU A 124 19.43 -17.27 -2.40
N MET A 125 18.31 -16.57 -2.16
CA MET A 125 18.32 -15.42 -1.24
C MET A 125 18.41 -15.85 0.23
N ASP A 126 19.31 -15.21 0.97
CA ASP A 126 19.37 -15.31 2.43
C ASP A 126 18.20 -14.58 3.13
N SER A 127 18.07 -14.73 4.44
CA SER A 127 16.97 -14.14 5.22
C SER A 127 16.93 -12.62 5.15
N LEU A 128 18.08 -11.94 5.18
CA LEU A 128 18.18 -10.48 5.14
C LEU A 128 17.78 -9.93 3.77
N GLN A 129 18.19 -10.61 2.71
CA GLN A 129 17.81 -10.29 1.33
C GLN A 129 16.30 -10.46 1.11
N ARG A 130 15.69 -11.52 1.66
CA ARG A 130 14.23 -11.73 1.60
C ARG A 130 13.46 -10.63 2.31
N VAL A 131 13.88 -10.27 3.53
CA VAL A 131 13.31 -9.13 4.27
C VAL A 131 13.40 -7.85 3.45
N ARG A 132 14.58 -7.56 2.89
CA ARG A 132 14.79 -6.34 2.10
C ARG A 132 13.88 -6.31 0.86
N CYS A 133 13.77 -7.43 0.15
CA CYS A 133 12.89 -7.57 -1.00
C CYS A 133 11.42 -7.35 -0.63
N LEU A 134 10.97 -7.93 0.49
CA LEU A 134 9.63 -7.68 1.01
C LEU A 134 9.39 -6.22 1.36
N HIS A 135 10.32 -5.59 2.06
CA HIS A 135 10.18 -4.20 2.45
C HIS A 135 10.11 -3.27 1.22
N LEU A 136 10.97 -3.47 0.21
CA LEU A 136 10.90 -2.73 -1.05
C LEU A 136 9.57 -2.96 -1.78
N GLN A 137 9.07 -4.19 -1.77
CA GLN A 137 7.79 -4.55 -2.39
C GLN A 137 6.61 -3.85 -1.71
N LEU A 138 6.58 -3.84 -0.37
CA LEU A 138 5.55 -3.17 0.43
C LEU A 138 5.58 -1.65 0.24
N GLU A 139 6.77 -1.06 0.26
CA GLU A 139 6.95 0.38 0.04
C GLU A 139 6.48 0.81 -1.34
N TYR A 140 6.80 0.02 -2.37
CA TYR A 140 6.32 0.27 -3.73
C TYR A 140 4.80 0.21 -3.82
N HIS A 141 4.18 -0.85 -3.29
CA HIS A 141 2.72 -0.99 -3.30
C HIS A 141 2.02 0.09 -2.48
N TYR A 142 2.59 0.47 -1.34
CA TYR A 142 2.08 1.56 -0.53
C TYR A 142 2.10 2.89 -1.27
N LEU A 143 3.23 3.25 -1.89
CA LEU A 143 3.31 4.50 -2.66
C LEU A 143 2.38 4.50 -3.87
N LEU A 144 2.26 3.39 -4.60
CA LEU A 144 1.26 3.26 -5.66
C LEU A 144 -0.15 3.51 -5.11
N THR A 145 -0.51 2.83 -4.01
CA THR A 145 -1.83 2.98 -3.39
C THR A 145 -2.07 4.43 -2.98
N THR A 146 -1.12 5.04 -2.29
CA THR A 146 -1.21 6.43 -1.81
C THR A 146 -1.28 7.42 -2.98
N ILE A 147 -0.36 7.39 -3.93
CA ILE A 147 -0.33 8.31 -5.08
C ILE A 147 -1.63 8.22 -5.87
N HIS A 148 -2.03 7.00 -6.24
CA HIS A 148 -3.17 6.81 -7.12
C HIS A 148 -4.54 6.96 -6.45
N THR A 149 -4.63 6.79 -5.12
CA THR A 149 -5.87 7.07 -4.37
C THR A 149 -6.24 8.55 -4.43
N ALA A 150 -5.27 9.46 -4.65
CA ALA A 150 -5.55 10.89 -4.78
C ALA A 150 -6.49 11.21 -5.95
N VAL A 151 -6.57 10.34 -6.97
CA VAL A 151 -7.50 10.50 -8.10
C VAL A 151 -8.96 10.54 -7.67
N ARG A 152 -9.30 9.93 -6.51
CA ARG A 152 -10.66 9.92 -5.94
C ARG A 152 -11.18 11.33 -5.58
N ARG A 153 -10.28 12.31 -5.53
CA ARG A 153 -10.63 13.73 -5.30
C ARG A 153 -10.97 14.47 -6.60
N CYS A 154 -10.66 13.89 -7.75
CA CYS A 154 -11.06 14.43 -9.05
C CYS A 154 -12.57 14.25 -9.24
N GLY A 155 -13.20 15.11 -10.02
CA GLY A 155 -14.62 14.98 -10.33
C GLY A 155 -15.56 15.71 -9.36
N ALA A 156 -15.06 16.32 -8.28
CA ALA A 156 -15.89 17.05 -7.32
C ALA A 156 -16.68 18.20 -7.97
N ALA A 157 -16.08 18.87 -8.96
CA ALA A 157 -16.74 19.93 -9.73
C ALA A 157 -17.84 19.40 -10.69
N TYR A 158 -17.87 18.09 -10.93
CA TYR A 158 -18.80 17.41 -11.82
C TYR A 158 -19.86 16.61 -11.05
N ALA A 159 -19.98 16.79 -9.73
CA ALA A 159 -20.93 16.04 -8.89
C ALA A 159 -22.41 16.19 -9.32
N GLU A 160 -22.74 17.32 -9.97
CA GLU A 160 -24.08 17.57 -10.53
C GLU A 160 -24.21 17.15 -12.00
N ALA A 161 -23.09 16.85 -12.68
CA ALA A 161 -23.10 16.39 -14.05
C ALA A 161 -23.36 14.88 -14.09
N PRO A 162 -24.14 14.38 -15.06
CA PRO A 162 -24.50 12.96 -15.13
C PRO A 162 -23.28 12.07 -15.37
N ASN A 163 -22.24 12.57 -16.05
CA ASN A 163 -21.01 11.84 -16.36
C ASN A 163 -19.78 12.74 -16.31
N LEU A 164 -18.65 12.14 -15.95
CA LEU A 164 -17.32 12.74 -16.04
C LEU A 164 -16.89 12.83 -17.53
N PRO A 165 -16.10 13.83 -17.95
CA PRO A 165 -15.52 13.84 -19.30
C PRO A 165 -14.77 12.53 -19.60
N ASP A 166 -14.92 11.98 -20.81
CA ASP A 166 -14.38 10.65 -21.17
C ASP A 166 -12.87 10.50 -20.88
N ASP A 167 -12.08 11.53 -21.19
CA ASP A 167 -10.65 11.55 -20.90
C ASP A 167 -10.37 11.43 -19.39
N LEU A 168 -11.11 12.19 -18.57
CA LEU A 168 -10.97 12.18 -17.12
C LEU A 168 -11.46 10.84 -16.53
N HIS A 169 -12.53 10.27 -17.09
CA HIS A 169 -13.04 8.95 -16.72
C HIS A 169 -11.99 7.85 -16.97
N SER A 170 -11.33 7.86 -18.14
CA SER A 170 -10.29 6.88 -18.46
C SER A 170 -9.09 6.93 -17.52
N VAL A 171 -8.61 8.14 -17.20
CA VAL A 171 -7.48 8.36 -16.29
C VAL A 171 -7.85 7.96 -14.86
N PHE A 172 -9.07 8.28 -14.44
CA PHE A 172 -9.59 7.86 -13.14
C PHE A 172 -9.55 6.34 -12.98
N HIS A 173 -10.09 5.59 -13.94
CA HIS A 173 -10.10 4.13 -13.89
C HIS A 173 -8.71 3.54 -13.90
N SER A 174 -7.82 4.02 -14.79
CA SER A 174 -6.44 3.53 -14.84
C SER A 174 -5.69 3.76 -13.52
N SER A 175 -5.87 4.92 -12.88
CA SER A 175 -5.25 5.22 -11.58
C SER A 175 -5.88 4.37 -10.47
N SER A 176 -7.22 4.25 -10.46
CA SER A 176 -7.93 3.39 -9.51
C SER A 176 -7.44 1.94 -9.58
N ASP A 177 -7.35 1.37 -10.79
CA ASP A 177 -6.89 -0.01 -11.01
C ASP A 177 -5.48 -0.26 -10.45
N LEU A 178 -4.55 0.69 -10.63
CA LEU A 178 -3.21 0.61 -10.05
C LEU A 178 -3.24 0.57 -8.52
N SER A 179 -4.03 1.43 -7.89
CA SER A 179 -4.18 1.46 -6.43
C SER A 179 -4.79 0.17 -5.88
N LEU A 180 -5.77 -0.40 -6.59
CA LEU A 180 -6.45 -1.63 -6.18
C LEU A 180 -5.55 -2.84 -6.37
N GLU A 181 -4.83 -2.92 -7.48
CA GLU A 181 -3.91 -4.03 -7.73
C GLU A 181 -2.74 -4.05 -6.73
N ALA A 182 -2.19 -2.88 -6.40
CA ALA A 182 -1.21 -2.75 -5.33
C ALA A 182 -1.76 -3.19 -3.97
N SER A 183 -3.02 -2.85 -3.68
CA SER A 183 -3.70 -3.26 -2.44
C SER A 183 -3.93 -4.78 -2.37
N ARG A 184 -4.43 -5.39 -3.45
CA ARG A 184 -4.60 -6.86 -3.55
C ARG A 184 -3.27 -7.58 -3.36
N SER A 185 -2.23 -7.08 -4.01
CA SER A 185 -0.88 -7.65 -3.92
C SER A 185 -0.30 -7.54 -2.51
N THR A 186 -0.50 -6.40 -1.84
CA THR A 186 -0.09 -6.19 -0.43
C THR A 186 -0.74 -7.21 0.51
N LEU A 187 -2.05 -7.42 0.39
CA LEU A 187 -2.77 -8.40 1.22
C LEU A 187 -2.35 -9.84 0.90
N THR A 188 -2.09 -10.15 -0.38
CA THR A 188 -1.58 -11.46 -0.80
C THR A 188 -0.21 -11.76 -0.17
N LEU A 189 0.63 -10.74 0.02
CA LEU A 189 1.94 -10.87 0.66
C LEU A 189 1.87 -11.13 2.16
N LEU A 190 0.73 -10.87 2.82
CA LEU A 190 0.63 -10.91 4.29
C LEU A 190 1.10 -12.23 4.89
N LYS A 191 0.74 -13.37 4.27
CA LYS A 191 1.19 -14.69 4.74
C LYS A 191 2.71 -14.78 4.77
N SER A 192 3.37 -14.25 3.76
CA SER A 192 4.82 -14.24 3.66
C SER A 192 5.47 -13.21 4.59
N LEU A 193 4.79 -12.09 4.87
CA LEU A 193 5.22 -11.15 5.91
C LEU A 193 5.29 -11.88 7.26
N ILE A 194 4.16 -12.43 7.73
CA ILE A 194 4.08 -13.08 9.04
C ILE A 194 5.16 -14.15 9.23
N ASN A 195 5.43 -14.96 8.20
CA ASN A 195 6.45 -16.01 8.28
C ASN A 195 7.89 -15.49 8.32
N ILE A 196 8.14 -14.27 7.84
CA ILE A 196 9.48 -13.67 7.75
C ILE A 196 9.70 -12.64 8.86
N LEU A 197 8.64 -12.16 9.52
CA LEU A 197 8.74 -11.18 10.57
C LEU A 197 9.42 -11.77 11.81
N THR A 198 10.56 -11.18 12.14
CA THR A 198 11.13 -11.21 13.48
C THR A 198 10.53 -10.07 14.30
N GLU A 199 10.53 -10.21 15.63
CA GLU A 199 10.04 -9.20 16.59
C GLU A 199 10.50 -7.76 16.24
N ALA A 200 11.77 -7.58 15.83
CA ALA A 200 12.32 -6.25 15.51
C ALA A 200 11.80 -5.61 14.21
N ALA A 201 11.07 -6.36 13.37
CA ALA A 201 10.61 -5.92 12.04
C ALA A 201 9.09 -5.70 11.97
N PHE A 202 8.33 -6.27 12.90
CA PHE A 202 6.87 -6.28 12.89
C PHE A 202 6.27 -4.89 12.69
N TRP A 203 6.57 -3.96 13.61
CA TRP A 203 5.99 -2.61 13.60
C TRP A 203 6.30 -1.80 12.35
N ARG A 204 7.35 -2.16 11.60
CA ARG A 204 7.67 -1.48 10.34
C ARG A 204 6.72 -1.84 9.22
N VAL A 205 6.12 -3.02 9.26
CA VAL A 205 5.24 -3.54 8.21
C VAL A 205 3.78 -3.71 8.63
N ALA A 206 3.50 -3.67 9.92
CA ALA A 206 2.18 -4.00 10.48
C ALA A 206 1.04 -3.13 9.91
N PHE A 207 1.33 -1.89 9.47
CA PHE A 207 0.32 -0.97 8.97
C PHE A 207 -0.09 -1.19 7.50
N TYR A 208 0.77 -1.76 6.64
CA TYR A 208 0.50 -1.87 5.20
C TYR A 208 -0.78 -2.67 4.89
N PRO A 209 -1.04 -3.83 5.55
CA PRO A 209 -2.26 -4.59 5.31
C PRO A 209 -3.53 -3.79 5.62
N THR A 210 -3.53 -3.02 6.70
CA THR A 210 -4.68 -2.18 7.10
C THR A 210 -4.98 -1.12 6.04
N VAL A 211 -3.96 -0.44 5.52
CA VAL A 211 -4.11 0.56 4.45
C VAL A 211 -4.64 -0.08 3.17
N ALA A 212 -4.07 -1.23 2.76
CA ALA A 212 -4.51 -1.96 1.58
C ALA A 212 -5.95 -2.47 1.71
N ALA A 213 -6.32 -3.00 2.89
CA ALA A 213 -7.67 -3.46 3.17
C ALA A 213 -8.69 -2.31 3.08
N MET A 214 -8.35 -1.14 3.65
CA MET A 214 -9.20 0.04 3.57
C MET A 214 -9.38 0.52 2.13
N SER A 215 -8.33 0.49 1.30
CA SER A 215 -8.41 0.85 -0.13
C SER A 215 -9.39 -0.03 -0.90
N LEU A 216 -9.32 -1.35 -0.72
CA LEU A 216 -10.28 -2.29 -1.33
C LEU A 216 -11.69 -2.07 -0.79
N PHE A 217 -11.84 -1.91 0.52
CA PHE A 217 -13.13 -1.66 1.15
C PHE A 217 -13.81 -0.39 0.60
N MET A 218 -13.08 0.72 0.50
CA MET A 218 -13.62 1.95 -0.08
C MET A 218 -14.08 1.75 -1.52
N ASN A 219 -13.35 0.95 -2.31
CA ASN A 219 -13.76 0.62 -3.67
C ASN A 219 -15.05 -0.23 -3.71
N ILE A 220 -15.18 -1.20 -2.81
CA ILE A 220 -16.38 -2.02 -2.64
C ILE A 220 -17.60 -1.13 -2.32
N LEU A 221 -17.44 -0.11 -1.48
CA LEU A 221 -18.52 0.82 -1.16
C LEU A 221 -18.93 1.71 -2.34
N ILE A 222 -17.96 2.14 -3.16
CA ILE A 222 -18.22 3.04 -4.29
C ILE A 222 -18.81 2.27 -5.48
N HIS A 223 -18.36 1.04 -5.71
CA HIS A 223 -18.79 0.21 -6.84
C HIS A 223 -19.30 -1.18 -6.38
N PRO A 224 -20.38 -1.26 -5.59
CA PRO A 224 -20.83 -2.50 -4.94
C PRO A 224 -21.35 -3.59 -5.89
N ILE A 225 -21.61 -3.26 -7.17
CA ILE A 225 -22.12 -4.18 -8.19
C ILE A 225 -20.99 -4.69 -9.12
N ASP A 226 -19.78 -4.15 -9.00
CA ASP A 226 -18.66 -4.55 -9.85
C ASP A 226 -18.37 -6.07 -9.73
N PRO A 227 -18.10 -6.78 -10.84
CA PRO A 227 -17.85 -8.22 -10.81
C PRO A 227 -16.69 -8.65 -9.89
N ARG A 228 -15.69 -7.78 -9.67
CA ARG A 228 -14.48 -8.06 -8.88
C ARG A 228 -14.69 -7.90 -7.37
N VAL A 229 -15.79 -7.30 -6.94
CA VAL A 229 -16.08 -7.01 -5.53
C VAL A 229 -16.10 -8.28 -4.67
N GLN A 230 -16.57 -9.40 -5.23
CA GLN A 230 -16.56 -10.70 -4.56
C GLN A 230 -15.13 -11.27 -4.39
N VAL A 231 -14.26 -11.04 -5.38
CA VAL A 231 -12.85 -11.42 -5.30
C VAL A 231 -12.16 -10.59 -4.21
N ASP A 232 -12.40 -9.29 -4.18
CA ASP A 232 -11.84 -8.37 -3.19
C ASP A 232 -12.28 -8.72 -1.76
N LEU A 233 -13.57 -9.04 -1.56
CA LEU A 233 -14.06 -9.58 -0.30
C LEU A 233 -13.39 -10.90 0.08
N GLY A 234 -13.16 -11.79 -0.89
CA GLY A 234 -12.44 -13.04 -0.67
C GLY A 234 -11.00 -12.84 -0.20
N ILE A 235 -10.29 -11.83 -0.74
CA ILE A 235 -8.93 -11.45 -0.31
C ILE A 235 -8.95 -10.88 1.11
N LEU A 236 -9.92 -10.01 1.44
CA LEU A 236 -10.10 -9.48 2.80
C LEU A 236 -10.41 -10.61 3.80
N ALA A 237 -11.29 -11.54 3.45
CA ALA A 237 -11.61 -12.69 4.28
C ALA A 237 -10.40 -13.63 4.48
N SER A 238 -9.61 -13.86 3.42
CA SER A 238 -8.39 -14.68 3.50
C SER A 238 -7.35 -14.06 4.44
N THR A 239 -7.28 -12.73 4.49
CA THR A 239 -6.42 -11.98 5.42
C THR A 239 -6.76 -12.28 6.88
N ILE A 240 -8.05 -12.35 7.22
CA ILE A 240 -8.52 -12.73 8.56
C ILE A 240 -8.03 -14.13 8.92
N SER A 241 -8.19 -15.10 8.03
CA SER A 241 -7.73 -16.48 8.25
C SER A 241 -6.21 -16.56 8.44
N ILE A 242 -5.44 -15.74 7.71
CA ILE A 242 -3.99 -15.64 7.87
C ILE A 242 -3.65 -15.13 9.27
N CYS A 243 -4.26 -14.03 9.72
CA CYS A 243 -4.05 -13.46 11.06
C CYS A 243 -4.42 -14.45 12.20
N GLN A 244 -5.45 -15.27 12.00
CA GLN A 244 -5.84 -16.30 12.97
C GLN A 244 -4.90 -17.51 13.01
N SER A 245 -4.15 -17.76 11.92
CA SER A 245 -3.21 -18.88 11.80
C SER A 245 -1.81 -18.60 12.37
N VAL A 246 -1.58 -17.39 12.87
CA VAL A 246 -0.28 -16.96 13.38
C VAL A 246 0.10 -17.74 14.62
N SER A 247 1.30 -18.32 14.63
CA SER A 247 1.84 -19.01 15.81
C SER A 247 2.27 -17.99 16.86
N VAL A 248 1.78 -18.18 18.10
CA VAL A 248 2.10 -17.36 19.27
C VAL A 248 3.58 -17.45 19.70
N GLN A 249 4.33 -18.41 19.18
CA GLN A 249 5.67 -18.75 19.69
C GLN A 249 6.77 -17.74 19.32
N SER A 250 6.55 -16.83 18.37
CA SER A 250 7.58 -15.91 17.86
C SER A 250 7.23 -14.42 17.98
N LEU A 251 6.12 -14.09 18.64
CA LEU A 251 5.61 -12.72 18.76
C LEU A 251 5.40 -12.34 20.22
N THR A 252 5.58 -11.07 20.51
CA THR A 252 5.26 -10.44 21.80
C THR A 252 3.75 -10.31 21.99
N SER A 253 3.31 -10.07 23.23
CA SER A 253 1.88 -9.83 23.53
C SER A 253 1.33 -8.67 22.72
N ASP A 254 2.05 -7.54 22.66
CA ASP A 254 1.62 -6.34 21.94
C ASP A 254 1.46 -6.59 20.43
N GLU A 255 2.34 -7.40 19.83
CA GLU A 255 2.25 -7.77 18.41
C GLU A 255 1.04 -8.67 18.15
N ILE A 256 0.76 -9.61 19.05
CA ILE A 256 -0.41 -10.49 18.96
C ILE A 256 -1.70 -9.67 19.09
N ASP A 257 -1.76 -8.77 20.07
CA ASP A 257 -2.90 -7.90 20.30
C ASP A 257 -3.17 -7.03 19.06
N TYR A 258 -2.13 -6.46 18.45
CA TYR A 258 -2.29 -5.72 17.19
C TYR A 258 -2.80 -6.58 16.03
N ILE A 259 -2.30 -7.80 15.87
CA ILE A 259 -2.80 -8.72 14.83
C ILE A 259 -4.29 -9.02 15.05
N GLN A 260 -4.72 -9.21 16.30
CA GLN A 260 -6.10 -9.45 16.66
C GLN A 260 -6.97 -8.22 16.38
N GLU A 261 -6.52 -7.02 16.74
CA GLU A 261 -7.20 -5.75 16.43
C GLU A 261 -7.35 -5.56 14.92
N MET A 262 -6.29 -5.77 14.15
CA MET A 262 -6.32 -5.73 12.68
C MET A 262 -7.32 -6.75 12.12
N SER A 263 -7.31 -7.98 12.63
CA SER A 263 -8.25 -9.02 12.23
C SER A 263 -9.70 -8.62 12.52
N GLY A 264 -9.97 -8.04 13.69
CA GLY A 264 -11.28 -7.51 14.06
C GLY A 264 -11.72 -6.37 13.15
N PHE A 265 -10.83 -5.43 12.87
CA PHE A 265 -11.08 -4.32 11.94
C PHE A 265 -11.44 -4.82 10.53
N ILE A 266 -10.63 -5.73 9.97
CA ILE A 266 -10.88 -6.28 8.62
C ILE A 266 -12.17 -7.11 8.59
N THR A 267 -12.53 -7.79 9.69
CA THR A 267 -13.82 -8.49 9.82
C THR A 267 -15.00 -7.52 9.67
N GLU A 268 -14.93 -6.35 10.29
CA GLU A 268 -15.97 -5.32 10.13
C GLU A 268 -16.01 -4.77 8.70
N LEU A 269 -14.85 -4.58 8.04
CA LEU A 269 -14.81 -4.17 6.62
C LEU A 269 -15.53 -5.19 5.72
N VAL A 270 -15.27 -6.48 5.91
CA VAL A 270 -15.95 -7.56 5.16
C VAL A 270 -17.45 -7.54 5.43
N ARG A 271 -17.87 -7.37 6.68
CA ARG A 271 -19.29 -7.32 7.04
C ARG A 271 -19.99 -6.14 6.36
N LEU A 272 -19.43 -4.94 6.48
CA LEU A 272 -19.98 -3.72 5.88
C LEU A 272 -19.97 -3.78 4.34
N GLY A 273 -18.91 -4.33 3.74
CA GLY A 273 -18.83 -4.53 2.30
C GLY A 273 -19.95 -5.46 1.80
N ASN A 274 -20.21 -6.57 2.49
CA ASN A 274 -21.34 -7.45 2.18
C ASN A 274 -22.69 -6.74 2.29
N CYS A 275 -22.88 -5.89 3.32
CA CYS A 275 -24.10 -5.09 3.46
C CYS A 275 -24.29 -4.14 2.27
N ALA A 276 -23.23 -3.45 1.84
CA ALA A 276 -23.29 -2.52 0.70
C ALA A 276 -23.68 -3.25 -0.60
N ILE A 277 -23.09 -4.41 -0.87
CA ILE A 277 -23.42 -5.25 -2.05
C ILE A 277 -24.87 -5.70 -2.01
N TRP A 278 -25.31 -6.21 -0.86
CA TRP A 278 -26.68 -6.69 -0.69
C TRP A 278 -27.69 -5.56 -0.93
N GLN A 279 -27.43 -4.39 -0.36
CA GLN A 279 -28.30 -3.22 -0.49
C GLN A 279 -28.38 -2.75 -1.95
N ALA A 280 -27.24 -2.65 -2.64
CA ALA A 280 -27.18 -2.22 -4.03
C ALA A 280 -27.94 -3.18 -4.96
N ARG A 281 -27.73 -4.49 -4.84
CA ARG A 281 -28.44 -5.51 -5.64
C ARG A 281 -29.95 -5.50 -5.41
N ARG A 282 -30.38 -5.25 -4.17
CA ARG A 282 -31.80 -5.12 -3.85
C ARG A 282 -32.43 -3.91 -4.53
N GLN A 283 -31.74 -2.77 -4.56
CA GLN A 283 -32.20 -1.56 -5.24
C GLN A 283 -32.31 -1.78 -6.76
N GLU A 284 -31.32 -2.42 -7.40
CA GLU A 284 -31.40 -2.77 -8.83
C GLU A 284 -32.61 -3.66 -9.14
N THR A 285 -32.85 -4.67 -8.31
CA THR A 285 -33.99 -5.58 -8.48
C THR A 285 -35.33 -4.85 -8.32
N GLN A 286 -35.41 -3.88 -7.41
CA GLN A 286 -36.60 -3.06 -7.20
C GLN A 286 -36.83 -2.06 -8.35
N ALA A 287 -35.77 -1.46 -8.90
CA ALA A 287 -35.84 -0.57 -10.05
C ALA A 287 -36.29 -1.32 -11.32
N ALA A 288 -35.74 -2.52 -11.57
CA ALA A 288 -36.15 -3.35 -12.71
C ALA A 288 -37.65 -3.72 -12.66
N ARG A 289 -38.16 -4.08 -11.47
CA ARG A 289 -39.59 -4.40 -11.29
C ARG A 289 -40.53 -3.20 -11.48
N HIS A 290 -40.05 -1.98 -11.27
CA HIS A 290 -40.86 -0.78 -11.50
C HIS A 290 -40.99 -0.45 -12.98
N ILE A 291 -39.95 -0.70 -13.77
CA ILE A 291 -39.96 -0.51 -15.22
C ILE A 291 -40.92 -1.52 -15.88
N ASP A 292 -40.92 -2.78 -15.44
CA ASP A 292 -41.81 -3.83 -15.96
C ASP A 292 -43.31 -3.62 -15.64
N LEU A 293 -43.66 -2.69 -14.74
CA LEU A 293 -45.05 -2.38 -14.37
C LEU A 293 -45.61 -1.14 -15.08
N ASP A 294 -44.75 -0.36 -15.74
CA ASP A 294 -45.10 0.85 -16.49
C ASP A 294 -45.11 0.62 -18.03
N GLU A 295 -44.83 -0.61 -18.49
CA GLU A 295 -45.06 -1.11 -19.88
C GLU A 295 -46.35 -1.96 -19.98
#